data_AF-A0A484VJN8-F1
#
_entry.id   AF-A0A484VJN8-F1
#
_cell.length_a   1.000
_cell.length_b   1.000
_cell.length_c   1.000
_cell.angle_alpha   90.00
_cell.angle_beta   90.00
_cell.angle_gamma   90.00
#
_symmetry.space_group_name_H-M   'P 1'
#
loop_
_entity.id
_entity.type
_entity.pdbx_description
1 polymer ?
#
loop_
_entity_poly.entity_id
_entity_poly.type
_entity_poly.pdbx_seq_one_letter_code
_entity_poly.pdbx_strand_id
1 'polypeptide(L)'
;MSIKNIKRIITAWKPSTFETYKKTFEKYGGSVNMHPDVVSYFMIHHDWKFDFFHYEKDGDIKGSYFLCNGKQIGIMARRSYPLSSDEVLIPFSPHARCFFPDKTNKLSIINKQNIINATWKIARKKQNCIIKESFSPKFEKNSPK
;
A
#
# COMPACT_ATOMS: atom_id res chain seq x y z
N MET A 1 -5.30 -6.19 -25.96
CA MET A 1 -4.79 -5.56 -24.72
C MET A 1 -5.84 -5.73 -23.62
N SER A 2 -5.48 -6.26 -22.43
CA SER A 2 -6.47 -6.48 -21.35
C SER A 2 -7.00 -5.16 -20.78
N ILE A 3 -8.28 -5.12 -20.37
CA ILE A 3 -8.92 -3.96 -19.71
C ILE A 3 -8.08 -3.43 -18.54
N LYS A 4 -7.40 -4.31 -17.80
CA LYS A 4 -6.50 -3.91 -16.70
C LYS A 4 -5.33 -3.04 -17.18
N ASN A 5 -4.75 -3.37 -18.33
CA ASN A 5 -3.62 -2.62 -18.88
C ASN A 5 -4.07 -1.26 -19.43
N ILE A 6 -5.26 -1.20 -20.04
CA ILE A 6 -5.85 0.07 -20.48
C ILE A 6 -6.07 1.00 -19.28
N LYS A 7 -6.64 0.49 -18.17
CA LYS A 7 -6.81 1.26 -16.93
C LYS A 7 -5.51 1.87 -16.41
N ARG A 8 -4.40 1.12 -16.46
CA ARG A 8 -3.09 1.61 -16.02
C ARG A 8 -2.57 2.73 -16.92
N ILE A 9 -2.67 2.55 -18.23
CA ILE A 9 -2.25 3.56 -19.21
C ILE A 9 -3.00 4.88 -18.99
N ILE A 10 -4.33 4.83 -18.91
CA ILE A 10 -5.14 6.06 -18.72
C ILE A 10 -4.96 6.71 -17.34
N THR A 11 -4.42 5.97 -16.36
CA THR A 11 -4.11 6.48 -15.03
C THR A 11 -2.62 6.80 -14.84
N ALA A 12 -1.86 6.83 -15.94
CA ALA A 12 -0.41 7.12 -15.99
C ALA A 12 0.48 6.16 -15.17
N TRP A 13 0.02 4.91 -14.99
CA TRP A 13 0.84 3.83 -14.44
C TRP A 13 1.46 2.99 -15.56
N LYS A 14 2.77 2.82 -15.50
CA LYS A 14 3.56 2.07 -16.48
C LYS A 14 4.16 0.82 -15.85
N PRO A 15 4.29 -0.31 -16.59
CA PRO A 15 5.08 -1.46 -16.14
C PRO A 15 6.50 -1.04 -15.76
N SER A 16 7.09 -1.73 -14.79
CA SER A 16 8.39 -1.39 -14.24
C SER A 16 9.15 -2.62 -13.73
N THR A 17 10.26 -2.37 -13.05
CA THR A 17 11.15 -3.38 -12.48
C THR A 17 11.18 -3.29 -10.96
N PHE A 18 11.69 -4.33 -10.33
CA PHE A 18 11.97 -4.34 -8.89
C PHE A 18 12.94 -3.22 -8.49
N GLU A 19 13.94 -2.91 -9.33
CA GLU A 19 14.93 -1.85 -9.04
C GLU A 19 14.29 -0.46 -8.97
N THR A 20 13.40 -0.14 -9.91
CA THR A 20 12.64 1.11 -9.88
C THR A 20 11.72 1.17 -8.65
N TYR A 21 11.09 0.04 -8.32
CA TYR A 21 10.27 -0.08 -7.13
C TYR A 21 11.08 0.21 -5.86
N LYS A 22 12.24 -0.43 -5.71
CA LYS A 22 13.16 -0.28 -4.58
C LYS A 22 13.59 1.18 -4.40
N LYS A 23 14.08 1.83 -5.45
CA LYS A 23 14.46 3.26 -5.42
C LYS A 23 13.32 4.17 -5.00
N THR A 24 12.11 3.88 -5.48
CA THR A 24 10.92 4.66 -5.14
C THR A 24 10.53 4.45 -3.67
N PHE A 25 10.68 3.23 -3.15
CA PHE A 25 10.47 2.92 -1.74
C PHE A 25 11.49 3.60 -0.84
N GLU A 26 12.78 3.57 -1.19
CA GLU A 26 13.83 4.29 -0.45
C GLU A 26 13.55 5.79 -0.38
N LYS A 27 12.97 6.36 -1.44
CA LYS A 27 12.64 7.78 -1.52
C LYS A 27 11.41 8.19 -0.71
N TYR A 28 10.35 7.37 -0.69
CA TYR A 28 9.04 7.78 -0.14
C TYR A 28 8.54 6.92 1.04
N GLY A 29 9.25 5.84 1.36
CA GLY A 29 8.86 4.87 2.38
C GLY A 29 7.64 4.03 1.98
N GLY A 30 7.23 3.15 2.89
CA GLY A 30 6.08 2.28 2.69
C GLY A 30 5.83 1.41 3.91
N SER A 31 4.82 0.55 3.85
CA SER A 31 4.55 -0.41 4.93
C SER A 31 5.50 -1.62 4.84
N VAL A 32 5.63 -2.38 5.94
CA VAL A 32 6.56 -3.52 6.02
C VAL A 32 6.25 -4.60 4.97
N ASN A 33 4.98 -4.89 4.70
CA ASN A 33 4.55 -5.79 3.62
C ASN A 33 4.80 -5.28 2.20
N MET A 34 5.32 -4.06 2.08
CA MET A 34 5.79 -3.43 0.85
C MET A 34 7.33 -3.27 0.88
N HIS A 35 8.04 -3.66 1.94
CA HIS A 35 9.49 -3.42 2.02
C HIS A 35 10.24 -4.19 0.92
N PRO A 36 11.20 -3.58 0.20
CA PRO A 36 11.96 -4.23 -0.88
C PRO A 36 12.64 -5.54 -0.46
N ASP A 37 13.17 -5.61 0.76
CA ASP A 37 13.79 -6.84 1.29
C ASP A 37 12.77 -7.96 1.55
N VAL A 38 11.55 -7.60 1.95
CA VAL A 38 10.47 -8.57 2.10
C VAL A 38 10.01 -9.04 0.71
N VAL A 39 9.94 -8.14 -0.26
CA VAL A 39 9.66 -8.49 -1.66
C VAL A 39 10.72 -9.41 -2.24
N SER A 40 12.02 -9.09 -2.09
CA SER A 40 13.12 -9.90 -2.61
C SER A 40 13.15 -11.29 -1.96
N TYR A 41 12.92 -11.39 -0.65
CA TYR A 41 12.80 -12.68 0.04
C TYR A 41 11.73 -13.56 -0.63
N PHE A 42 10.53 -13.02 -0.89
CA PHE A 42 9.46 -13.78 -1.53
C PHE A 42 9.71 -14.06 -3.02
N MET A 43 10.46 -13.21 -3.72
CA MET A 43 10.88 -13.49 -5.10
C MET A 43 11.89 -14.64 -5.19
N ILE A 44 12.77 -14.79 -4.19
CA ILE A 44 13.85 -15.78 -4.18
C ILE A 44 13.37 -17.13 -3.64
N HIS A 45 12.61 -17.10 -2.55
CA HIS A 45 12.27 -18.31 -1.78
C HIS A 45 10.87 -18.86 -2.06
N HIS A 46 10.06 -18.18 -2.86
CA HIS A 46 8.71 -18.61 -3.21
C HIS A 46 8.46 -18.48 -4.71
N ASP A 47 7.62 -19.37 -5.25
CA ASP A 47 7.16 -19.31 -6.65
C ASP A 47 6.05 -18.25 -6.83
N TRP A 48 6.33 -17.02 -6.39
CA TRP A 48 5.40 -15.90 -6.49
C TRP A 48 5.74 -15.05 -7.70
N LYS A 49 4.73 -14.69 -8.48
CA LYS A 49 4.88 -13.78 -9.62
C LYS A 49 4.68 -12.35 -9.16
N PHE A 50 5.61 -11.47 -9.51
CA PHE A 50 5.56 -10.05 -9.16
C PHE A 50 5.49 -9.19 -10.43
N ASP A 51 4.44 -8.39 -10.54
CA ASP A 51 4.30 -7.38 -11.58
C ASP A 51 4.54 -6.00 -10.95
N PHE A 52 5.57 -5.29 -11.39
CA PHE A 52 5.92 -3.96 -10.87
C PHE A 52 5.37 -2.85 -11.75
N PHE A 53 4.96 -1.75 -11.14
CA PHE A 53 4.44 -0.58 -11.83
C PHE A 53 4.94 0.71 -11.16
N HIS A 54 5.14 1.75 -11.96
CA HIS A 54 5.46 3.09 -11.47
C HIS A 54 4.49 4.13 -12.04
N TYR A 55 4.27 5.19 -11.28
CA TYR A 55 3.52 6.36 -11.67
C TYR A 55 4.52 7.48 -12.00
N GLU A 56 4.46 7.94 -13.23
CA GLU A 56 5.33 8.99 -13.74
C GLU A 56 4.50 10.24 -14.03
N LYS A 57 5.01 11.39 -13.57
CA LYS A 57 4.42 12.69 -13.86
C LYS A 57 5.53 13.72 -13.97
N ASP A 58 5.45 14.54 -15.02
CA ASP A 58 6.43 15.60 -15.30
C ASP A 58 7.88 15.06 -15.44
N GLY A 59 8.03 13.85 -16.00
CA GLY A 59 9.31 13.16 -16.17
C GLY A 59 9.87 12.50 -14.91
N ASP A 60 9.19 12.66 -13.76
CA ASP A 60 9.61 12.10 -12.49
C ASP A 60 8.74 10.91 -12.06
N ILE A 61 9.37 9.91 -11.46
CA ILE A 61 8.67 8.85 -10.75
C ILE A 61 8.17 9.39 -9.41
N LYS A 62 6.85 9.54 -9.30
CA LYS A 62 6.20 10.02 -8.07
C LYS A 62 5.66 8.89 -7.22
N GLY A 63 5.65 7.64 -7.69
CA GLY A 63 5.31 6.50 -6.85
C GLY A 63 5.39 5.17 -7.57
N SER A 64 5.30 4.08 -6.81
CA SER A 64 5.37 2.73 -7.34
C SER A 64 4.53 1.76 -6.50
N TYR A 65 4.17 0.63 -7.10
CA TYR A 65 3.58 -0.51 -6.40
C TYR A 65 3.87 -1.79 -7.17
N PHE A 66 3.49 -2.92 -6.59
CA PHE A 66 3.55 -4.22 -7.25
C PHE A 66 2.27 -5.03 -7.01
N LEU A 67 2.07 -6.03 -7.86
CA LEU A 67 1.07 -7.08 -7.68
C LEU A 67 1.74 -8.43 -7.48
N CYS A 68 1.35 -9.15 -6.43
CA CYS A 68 1.59 -10.57 -6.28
C CYS A 68 0.52 -11.34 -7.06
N ASN A 69 0.97 -12.29 -7.89
CA ASN A 69 0.15 -13.22 -8.67
C ASN A 69 -0.97 -12.51 -9.47
N GLY A 70 -0.65 -11.32 -10.00
CA GLY A 70 -1.52 -10.50 -10.86
C GLY A 70 -2.79 -9.93 -10.19
N LYS A 71 -2.90 -10.00 -8.86
CA LYS A 71 -4.12 -9.64 -8.12
C LYS A 71 -3.87 -8.81 -6.87
N GLN A 72 -2.90 -9.18 -6.04
CA GLN A 72 -2.81 -8.67 -4.67
C GLN A 72 -1.70 -7.64 -4.53
N ILE A 73 -2.01 -6.48 -3.96
CA ILE A 73 -1.01 -5.45 -3.67
C ILE A 73 -0.41 -5.75 -2.30
N GLY A 74 0.92 -5.78 -2.21
CA GLY A 74 1.64 -6.08 -0.98
C GLY A 74 1.65 -7.58 -0.64
N ILE A 75 2.61 -7.98 0.17
CA ILE A 75 2.75 -9.36 0.62
C ILE A 75 1.78 -9.64 1.77
N MET A 76 0.81 -10.51 1.51
CA MET A 76 -0.27 -10.83 2.46
C MET A 76 -0.07 -12.22 3.07
N ALA A 77 1.03 -12.38 3.80
CA ALA A 77 1.48 -13.68 4.30
C ALA A 77 1.37 -13.83 5.84
N ARG A 78 0.52 -13.04 6.50
CA ARG A 78 0.37 -13.03 7.99
C ARG A 78 0.07 -14.40 8.62
N ARG A 79 -0.52 -15.33 7.87
CA ARG A 79 -0.81 -16.69 8.36
C ARG A 79 0.44 -17.57 8.49
N SER A 80 1.47 -17.27 7.70
CA SER A 80 2.69 -18.07 7.59
C SER A 80 3.91 -17.34 8.15
N TYR A 81 3.85 -16.01 8.24
CA TYR A 81 4.94 -15.16 8.67
C TYR A 81 4.44 -14.09 9.65
N PRO A 82 5.28 -13.61 10.58
CA PRO A 82 4.97 -12.50 11.48
C PRO A 82 5.00 -11.15 10.74
N LEU A 83 4.30 -11.06 9.62
CA LEU A 83 4.25 -9.89 8.74
C LEU A 83 2.92 -9.17 8.94
N SER A 84 2.98 -7.89 9.32
CA SER A 84 1.79 -7.04 9.35
C SER A 84 1.25 -6.87 7.93
N SER A 85 -0.02 -7.22 7.76
CA SER A 85 -0.70 -7.20 6.46
C SER A 85 -2.07 -6.51 6.54
N ASP A 86 -2.27 -5.74 7.61
CA ASP A 86 -3.54 -5.08 7.91
C ASP A 86 -3.68 -3.77 7.12
N GLU A 87 -2.55 -3.16 6.74
CA GLU A 87 -2.48 -1.96 5.92
C GLU A 87 -1.42 -2.08 4.83
N VAL A 88 -1.63 -1.37 3.71
CA VAL A 88 -0.73 -1.24 2.57
C VAL A 88 -0.48 0.25 2.35
N LEU A 89 0.70 0.71 2.71
CA LEU A 89 1.20 2.03 2.40
C LEU A 89 2.11 1.90 1.18
N ILE A 90 1.64 2.41 0.04
CA ILE A 90 2.43 2.41 -1.19
C ILE A 90 3.46 3.53 -1.14
N PRO A 91 4.68 3.31 -1.69
CA PRO A 91 5.67 4.36 -1.83
C PRO A 91 5.20 5.39 -2.84
N PHE A 92 4.86 6.58 -2.34
CA PHE A 92 4.27 7.63 -3.14
C PHE A 92 4.62 9.01 -2.60
N SER A 93 4.91 9.94 -3.50
CA SER A 93 5.26 11.31 -3.18
C SER A 93 4.12 12.00 -2.43
N PRO A 94 4.39 12.65 -1.28
CA PRO A 94 3.35 13.32 -0.50
C PRO A 94 2.68 14.48 -1.25
N HIS A 95 3.34 15.05 -2.26
CA HIS A 95 2.86 16.19 -3.04
C HIS A 95 2.18 15.81 -4.35
N ALA A 96 2.12 14.51 -4.69
CA ALA A 96 1.48 14.03 -5.91
C ALA A 96 0.12 13.40 -5.61
N ARG A 97 -0.77 13.45 -6.60
CA ARG A 97 -2.07 12.78 -6.58
C ARG A 97 -2.26 11.95 -7.84
N CYS A 98 -2.85 10.78 -7.70
CA CYS A 98 -3.14 9.89 -8.83
C CYS A 98 -4.48 9.16 -8.69
N PHE A 99 -4.96 8.65 -9.82
CA PHE A 99 -5.96 7.60 -9.85
C PHE A 99 -5.23 6.26 -9.71
N PHE A 100 -5.68 5.43 -8.78
CA PHE A 100 -5.07 4.13 -8.54
C PHE A 100 -5.83 3.04 -9.33
N PRO A 101 -5.15 2.23 -10.17
CA PRO A 101 -5.81 1.38 -11.16
C PRO A 101 -6.33 0.06 -10.57
N ASP A 102 -5.73 -0.41 -9.47
CA ASP A 102 -6.00 -1.71 -8.87
C ASP A 102 -6.84 -1.60 -7.60
N LYS A 103 -7.71 -2.60 -7.38
CA LYS A 103 -8.63 -2.60 -6.23
C LYS A 103 -7.92 -3.16 -4.99
N THR A 104 -8.07 -2.48 -3.87
CA THR A 104 -7.68 -2.97 -2.54
C THR A 104 -8.55 -2.36 -1.47
N ASN A 105 -8.81 -3.10 -0.40
CA ASN A 105 -9.47 -2.63 0.82
C ASN A 105 -8.48 -2.38 1.98
N LYS A 106 -7.17 -2.53 1.72
CA LYS A 106 -6.09 -2.41 2.73
C LYS A 106 -5.26 -1.14 2.58
N LEU A 107 -5.58 -0.25 1.64
CA LEU A 107 -4.77 0.95 1.42
C LEU A 107 -4.66 1.78 2.71
N SER A 108 -3.48 2.40 2.91
CA SER A 108 -3.18 3.14 4.12
C SER A 108 -3.80 4.52 4.14
N ILE A 109 -4.32 4.96 5.30
CA ILE A 109 -4.91 6.31 5.44
C ILE A 109 -3.87 7.40 5.17
N ILE A 110 -2.59 7.08 5.35
CA ILE A 110 -1.48 7.97 5.00
C ILE A 110 -1.50 8.29 3.50
N ASN A 111 -1.89 7.35 2.63
CA ASN A 111 -2.06 7.60 1.19
C ASN A 111 -3.37 8.34 0.83
N LYS A 112 -4.21 8.74 1.80
CA LYS A 112 -5.52 9.39 1.54
C LYS A 112 -5.40 10.63 0.68
N GLN A 113 -4.38 11.44 0.91
CA GLN A 113 -4.16 12.66 0.13
C GLN A 113 -3.71 12.38 -1.30
N ASN A 114 -3.05 11.23 -1.52
CA ASN A 114 -2.50 10.85 -2.82
C ASN A 114 -3.53 10.21 -3.75
N ILE A 115 -4.41 9.35 -3.25
CA ILE A 115 -5.29 8.54 -4.10
C ILE A 115 -6.68 9.16 -4.25
N ILE A 116 -6.99 9.61 -5.47
CA ILE A 116 -8.21 10.35 -5.79
C ILE A 116 -9.46 9.47 -5.73
N ASN A 117 -9.37 8.24 -6.21
CA ASN A 117 -10.49 7.29 -6.34
C ASN A 117 -10.62 6.31 -5.16
N ALA A 118 -10.02 6.62 -3.99
CA ALA A 118 -10.13 5.80 -2.79
C ALA A 118 -11.23 6.30 -1.85
N THR A 119 -12.11 5.38 -1.41
CA THR A 119 -13.16 5.70 -0.44
C THR A 119 -12.80 5.18 0.95
N TRP A 120 -12.42 6.10 1.83
CA TRP A 120 -11.89 5.79 3.17
C TRP A 120 -12.97 5.56 4.22
N LYS A 121 -14.09 6.30 4.14
CA LYS A 121 -15.15 6.29 5.14
C LYS A 121 -16.02 5.04 5.10
N ILE A 122 -16.23 4.46 3.92
CA ILE A 122 -17.13 3.30 3.73
C ILE A 122 -16.40 1.98 3.98
N ALA A 123 -15.10 1.91 3.66
CA ALA A 123 -14.31 0.68 3.78
C ALA A 123 -13.87 0.35 5.23
N ARG A 124 -13.88 1.32 6.15
CA ARG A 124 -13.36 1.19 7.52
C ARG A 124 -14.44 1.18 8.61
N LYS A 125 -15.52 0.42 8.44
CA LYS A 125 -16.54 0.21 9.50
C LYS A 125 -15.99 -0.40 10.80
N LYS A 126 -14.75 -0.91 10.79
CA LYS A 126 -13.98 -1.29 11.98
C LYS A 126 -12.79 -0.34 12.08
N GLN A 127 -12.95 0.78 12.79
CA GLN A 127 -11.82 1.64 13.12
C GLN A 127 -10.85 0.84 13.99
N ASN A 128 -9.56 0.79 13.61
CA ASN A 128 -8.51 0.50 14.58
C ASN A 128 -8.69 1.49 15.71
N CYS A 129 -8.79 1.00 16.95
CA CYS A 129 -9.02 1.83 18.13
C CYS A 129 -7.99 2.96 18.17
N ILE A 130 -8.41 4.17 17.80
CA ILE A 130 -7.64 5.38 18.06
C ILE A 130 -7.71 5.54 19.58
N ILE A 131 -6.56 5.53 20.25
CA ILE A 131 -6.50 5.86 21.67
C ILE A 131 -7.15 7.24 21.81
N LYS A 132 -8.24 7.30 22.60
CA LYS A 132 -8.90 8.57 22.87
C LYS A 132 -7.91 9.45 23.65
N GLU A 133 -7.79 10.71 23.27
CA GLU A 133 -6.95 11.69 23.99
C GLU A 133 -7.41 11.89 25.45
N SER A 134 -8.66 11.56 25.74
CA SER A 134 -9.21 11.51 27.09
C SER A 134 -10.04 10.25 27.31
N PHE A 135 -9.84 9.61 28.46
CA PHE A 135 -10.66 8.50 28.90
C PHE A 135 -11.94 9.04 29.56
N SER A 136 -13.06 8.34 29.36
CA SER A 136 -14.27 8.68 30.11
C SER A 136 -14.06 8.40 31.60
N PRO A 137 -14.73 9.12 32.53
CA PRO A 137 -14.63 8.90 33.98
C PRO A 137 -14.97 7.45 34.41
N LYS A 138 -15.77 6.74 33.62
CA LYS A 138 -16.09 5.30 33.85
C LYS A 138 -14.88 4.38 33.69
N PHE A 139 -13.86 4.78 32.95
CA PHE A 139 -12.65 4.00 32.73
C PHE A 139 -11.66 4.16 33.88
N GLU A 140 -11.54 5.37 34.45
CA GLU A 140 -10.69 5.66 35.62
C GLU A 140 -11.11 4.87 36.87
N LYS A 141 -12.41 4.59 37.02
CA LYS A 141 -12.94 3.87 38.19
C LYS A 141 -12.59 2.37 38.24
N ASN A 142 -12.21 1.78 37.11
CA ASN A 142 -11.98 0.32 36.98
C ASN A 142 -10.52 -0.04 36.66
N SER A 143 -9.61 0.93 36.62
CA SER A 143 -8.18 0.65 36.50
C SER A 143 -7.63 0.20 37.85
N PRO A 144 -6.94 -0.95 37.95
CA PRO A 144 -6.20 -1.29 39.16
C PRO A 144 -5.10 -0.23 39.36
N LYS A 145 -5.01 0.30 40.58
CA LYS A 145 -3.85 1.10 41.02
C LYS A 145 -2.65 0.18 41.23
#